data_AF-D9UJL4-F1
#
_entry.id   AF-D9UJL4-F1
#
_cell.length_a   1.000
_cell.length_b   1.000
_cell.length_c   1.000
_cell.angle_alpha   90.00
_cell.angle_beta   90.00
_cell.angle_gamma   90.00
#
_symmetry.space_group_name_H-M   'P 1'
#
loop_
_entity.id
_entity.type
_entity.pdbx_description
1 polymer ?
#
loop_
_entity_poly.entity_id
_entity_poly.type
_entity_poly.pdbx_seq_one_letter_code
_entity_poly.pdbx_strand_id
1 'polypeptide(L)'
;MAGDGTGTSGGADIVEWALRAATAADLDVLVEIRAEVMRPDLERLGRYDAHRVRQRLRDSFAPAHTSAILCGGALAGCVTFRPAEDGGHWLEHFYLAPRHQGRGLGGAVLRSLLGRADAGAVSLHVLRGSAAQRLYARHGFAVEDEGPVDVLMVRPADGARPEAAPATPETTPTAPETAPTTPGTAPTTAQG
;
A
#
# COMPACT_ATOMS: atom_id res chain seq x y z
N MET A 1 -55.46 5.76 1.20
CA MET A 1 -54.72 7.04 1.25
C MET A 1 -54.72 7.52 2.70
N ALA A 2 -53.60 7.28 3.39
CA ALA A 2 -53.13 7.74 4.71
C ALA A 2 -51.99 6.74 5.04
N GLY A 3 -50.70 7.07 5.15
CA GLY A 3 -50.07 8.27 5.65
C GLY A 3 -49.44 7.91 7.00
N ASP A 4 -48.13 7.61 7.00
CA ASP A 4 -47.13 7.81 8.08
C ASP A 4 -45.85 7.06 7.64
N GLY A 5 -44.62 7.56 7.73
CA GLY A 5 -44.10 8.61 8.60
C GLY A 5 -42.82 8.08 9.24
N THR A 6 -41.71 8.73 8.91
CA THR A 6 -40.47 8.82 9.72
C THR A 6 -39.44 7.68 9.70
N GLY A 7 -38.23 8.09 9.31
CA GLY A 7 -36.99 7.35 9.44
C GLY A 7 -35.79 8.19 9.00
N THR A 8 -35.77 9.48 9.33
CA THR A 8 -34.54 10.27 9.25
C THR A 8 -33.65 9.89 10.41
N SER A 9 -32.49 9.30 10.12
CA SER A 9 -31.36 9.26 11.07
C SER A 9 -30.04 9.22 10.31
N GLY A 10 -29.33 10.36 10.34
CA GLY A 10 -27.87 10.42 10.30
C GLY A 10 -27.16 9.83 9.07
N GLY A 11 -27.42 10.37 7.89
CA GLY A 11 -26.50 10.20 6.77
C GLY A 11 -25.21 10.99 7.03
N ALA A 12 -24.33 10.47 7.89
CA ALA A 12 -22.94 10.91 7.90
C ALA A 12 -22.44 10.74 6.47
N ASP A 13 -22.18 11.83 5.74
CA ASP A 13 -21.78 11.86 4.33
C ASP A 13 -21.06 10.58 3.93
N ILE A 14 -21.86 9.59 3.48
CA ILE A 14 -21.32 8.29 3.14
C ILE A 14 -20.74 8.58 1.78
N VAL A 15 -19.46 8.95 1.77
CA VAL A 15 -18.69 9.12 0.55
C VAL A 15 -18.94 7.85 -0.24
N GLU A 16 -19.73 7.92 -1.30
CA GLU A 16 -20.12 6.74 -2.05
C GLU A 16 -18.84 6.19 -2.68
N TRP A 17 -18.37 5.07 -2.13
CA TRP A 17 -17.13 4.45 -2.54
C TRP A 17 -17.38 3.00 -2.92
N ALA A 18 -16.63 2.54 -3.91
CA ALA A 18 -16.75 1.19 -4.45
C ALA A 18 -15.35 0.60 -4.70
N LEU A 19 -15.27 -0.73 -4.63
CA LEU A 19 -14.10 -1.48 -5.04
C LEU A 19 -14.44 -2.22 -6.33
N ARG A 20 -13.54 -2.14 -7.29
CA ARG A 20 -13.59 -3.00 -8.50
C ARG A 20 -12.22 -3.57 -8.79
N ALA A 21 -12.17 -4.63 -9.59
CA ALA A 21 -10.90 -5.14 -10.11
C ALA A 21 -10.12 -4.02 -10.83
N ALA A 22 -8.83 -3.89 -10.51
CA ALA A 22 -7.96 -2.97 -11.22
C ALA A 22 -7.68 -3.51 -12.63
N THR A 23 -7.61 -2.61 -13.60
CA THR A 23 -7.32 -2.91 -15.00
C THR A 23 -6.00 -2.26 -15.40
N ALA A 24 -5.42 -2.70 -16.52
CA ALA A 24 -4.22 -2.05 -17.05
C ALA A 24 -4.44 -0.56 -17.37
N ALA A 25 -5.68 -0.14 -17.67
CA ALA A 25 -6.03 1.26 -17.89
C ALA A 25 -5.90 2.12 -16.63
N ASP A 26 -6.01 1.52 -15.44
CA ASP A 26 -5.86 2.23 -14.17
C ASP A 26 -4.40 2.46 -13.81
N LEU A 27 -3.49 1.63 -14.34
CA LEU A 27 -2.09 1.59 -13.94
C LEU A 27 -1.42 2.96 -14.00
N ASP A 28 -1.62 3.70 -15.09
CA ASP A 28 -0.96 4.99 -15.28
C ASP A 28 -1.39 6.02 -14.22
N VAL A 29 -2.68 6.05 -13.89
CA VAL A 29 -3.22 6.92 -12.83
C VAL A 29 -2.75 6.46 -11.44
N LEU A 30 -2.71 5.14 -11.20
CA LEU A 30 -2.25 4.60 -9.92
C LEU A 30 -0.76 4.86 -9.67
N VAL A 31 0.04 4.83 -10.73
CA VAL A 31 1.47 5.18 -10.70
C VAL A 31 1.66 6.63 -10.27
N GLU A 32 0.87 7.55 -10.80
CA GLU A 32 0.93 8.96 -10.41
C GLU A 32 0.44 9.17 -8.97
N ILE A 33 -0.66 8.52 -8.58
CA ILE A 33 -1.14 8.56 -7.19
C ILE A 33 -0.06 8.07 -6.23
N ARG A 34 0.63 6.96 -6.54
CA ARG A 34 1.73 6.46 -5.70
C ARG A 34 2.87 7.46 -5.60
N ALA A 35 3.28 8.06 -6.72
CA ALA A 35 4.34 9.06 -6.73
C ALA A 35 3.98 10.23 -5.81
N GLU A 36 2.75 10.74 -5.90
CA GLU A 36 2.26 11.84 -5.07
C GLU A 36 2.17 11.47 -3.58
N VAL A 37 1.63 10.28 -3.26
CA VAL A 37 1.45 9.81 -1.88
C VAL A 37 2.78 9.51 -1.20
N MET A 38 3.72 8.88 -1.90
CA MET A 38 5.02 8.50 -1.33
C MET A 38 6.02 9.66 -1.31
N ARG A 39 5.81 10.70 -2.13
CA ARG A 39 6.71 11.86 -2.21
C ARG A 39 7.06 12.47 -0.86
N PRO A 40 6.12 12.91 0.00
CA PRO A 40 6.46 13.55 1.27
C PRO A 40 7.21 12.61 2.24
N ASP A 41 6.91 11.32 2.23
CA ASP A 41 7.57 10.34 3.09
C ASP A 41 9.00 10.04 2.58
N LEU A 42 9.19 9.88 1.27
CA LEU A 42 10.48 9.61 0.66
C LEU A 42 11.39 10.85 0.62
N GLU A 43 10.85 12.04 0.43
CA GLU A 43 11.59 13.30 0.53
C GLU A 43 12.11 13.49 1.96
N ARG A 44 11.30 13.18 2.98
CA ARG A 44 11.73 13.18 4.39
C ARG A 44 12.88 12.20 4.64
N LEU A 45 12.83 11.03 4.00
CA LEU A 45 13.87 10.01 4.10
C LEU A 45 15.09 10.30 3.20
N GLY A 46 15.06 11.37 2.40
CA GLY A 46 16.13 11.72 1.45
C GLY A 46 16.31 10.69 0.33
N ARG A 47 15.29 9.89 0.04
CA ARG A 47 15.34 8.76 -0.92
C ARG A 47 14.30 8.85 -2.03
N TYR A 48 13.76 10.04 -2.26
CA TYR A 48 12.77 10.23 -3.32
C TYR A 48 13.42 10.10 -4.70
N ASP A 49 12.99 9.09 -5.43
CA ASP A 49 13.31 8.90 -6.84
C ASP A 49 11.99 8.70 -7.60
N ALA A 50 11.57 9.72 -8.34
CA ALA A 50 10.30 9.72 -9.06
C ALA A 50 10.24 8.58 -10.09
N HIS A 51 11.36 8.22 -10.72
CA HIS A 51 11.40 7.14 -11.70
C HIS A 51 11.21 5.78 -11.00
N ARG A 52 11.96 5.55 -9.92
CA ARG A 52 11.92 4.29 -9.17
C ARG A 52 10.57 4.03 -8.51
N VAL A 53 9.93 5.07 -7.95
CA VAL A 53 8.60 4.95 -7.33
C VAL A 53 7.55 4.55 -8.37
N ARG A 54 7.63 5.16 -9.56
CA ARG A 54 6.71 4.87 -10.66
C ARG A 54 6.95 3.48 -11.25
N GLN A 55 8.20 3.06 -11.42
CA GLN A 55 8.53 1.74 -11.94
C GLN A 55 8.14 0.62 -10.98
N ARG A 56 8.40 0.77 -9.67
CA ARG A 56 8.06 -0.27 -8.69
C ARG A 56 6.59 -0.69 -8.74
N LEU A 57 5.68 0.26 -8.89
CA LEU A 57 4.26 -0.10 -9.00
C LEU A 57 4.01 -0.87 -10.29
N ARG A 58 4.59 -0.48 -11.43
CA ARG A 58 4.42 -1.18 -12.71
C ARG A 58 4.94 -2.62 -12.64
N ASP A 59 6.12 -2.83 -12.06
CA ASP A 59 6.71 -4.16 -11.88
C ASP A 59 5.88 -5.07 -10.96
N SER A 60 5.35 -4.50 -9.88
CA SER A 60 4.57 -5.27 -8.89
C SER A 60 3.06 -5.21 -9.10
N PHE A 61 2.59 -4.63 -10.22
CA PHE A 61 1.15 -4.49 -10.48
C PHE A 61 0.56 -5.83 -10.92
N ALA A 62 -0.11 -6.50 -9.99
CA ALA A 62 -0.89 -7.69 -10.27
C ALA A 62 -2.39 -7.35 -10.23
N PRO A 63 -3.07 -7.20 -11.38
CA PRO A 63 -4.51 -6.87 -11.41
C PRO A 63 -5.38 -7.96 -10.75
N ALA A 64 -4.90 -9.21 -10.70
CA ALA A 64 -5.58 -10.32 -10.03
C ALA A 64 -5.77 -10.11 -8.52
N HIS A 65 -4.89 -9.35 -7.87
CA HIS A 65 -4.92 -9.08 -6.43
C HIS A 65 -5.12 -7.60 -6.11
N THR A 66 -5.18 -6.74 -7.13
CA THR A 66 -5.29 -5.30 -6.97
C THR A 66 -6.70 -4.84 -7.26
N SER A 67 -7.29 -4.17 -6.27
CA SER A 67 -8.58 -3.50 -6.39
C SER A 67 -8.39 -2.00 -6.55
N ALA A 68 -9.07 -1.42 -7.52
CA ALA A 68 -9.21 0.01 -7.70
C ALA A 68 -10.30 0.55 -6.76
N ILE A 69 -9.99 1.64 -6.07
CA ILE A 69 -10.90 2.33 -5.15
C ILE A 69 -11.53 3.48 -5.91
N LEU A 70 -12.86 3.46 -6.04
CA LEU A 70 -13.65 4.51 -6.66
C LEU A 70 -14.31 5.34 -5.56
N CYS A 71 -14.35 6.67 -5.72
CA CYS A 71 -15.03 7.60 -4.83
C CYS A 71 -15.85 8.57 -5.69
N GLY A 72 -17.18 8.54 -5.57
CA GLY A 72 -18.06 9.34 -6.43
C GLY A 72 -17.86 9.06 -7.93
N GLY A 73 -17.57 7.81 -8.29
CA GLY A 73 -17.30 7.38 -9.67
C GLY A 73 -15.88 7.66 -10.20
N ALA A 74 -15.05 8.40 -9.47
CA ALA A 74 -13.67 8.70 -9.87
C ALA A 74 -12.65 7.77 -9.19
N LEU A 75 -11.56 7.44 -9.89
CA LEU A 75 -10.47 6.65 -9.32
C LEU A 75 -9.79 7.45 -8.20
N ALA A 76 -9.97 6.96 -6.97
CA ALA A 76 -9.43 7.56 -5.76
C ALA A 76 -8.13 6.91 -5.32
N GLY A 77 -7.82 5.69 -5.79
CA GLY A 77 -6.63 4.97 -5.39
C GLY A 77 -6.68 3.48 -5.71
N CYS A 78 -5.78 2.72 -5.10
CA CYS A 78 -5.76 1.27 -5.19
C CYS A 78 -5.39 0.62 -3.86
N VAL A 79 -5.66 -0.67 -3.80
CA VAL A 79 -5.26 -1.56 -2.73
C VAL A 79 -4.94 -2.93 -3.31
N THR A 80 -3.77 -3.48 -3.00
CA THR A 80 -3.44 -4.86 -3.31
C THR A 80 -3.69 -5.70 -2.06
N PHE A 81 -4.52 -6.72 -2.20
CA PHE A 81 -4.84 -7.65 -1.13
C PHE A 81 -4.62 -9.06 -1.64
N ARG A 82 -3.53 -9.69 -1.21
CA ARG A 82 -3.15 -11.03 -1.67
C ARG A 82 -3.12 -12.02 -0.51
N PRO A 83 -3.44 -13.30 -0.75
CA PRO A 83 -3.25 -14.34 0.26
C PRO A 83 -1.77 -14.51 0.59
N ALA A 84 -1.47 -14.75 1.87
CA ALA A 84 -0.16 -15.17 2.37
C ALA A 84 -0.09 -16.71 2.44
N GLU A 85 1.11 -17.27 2.36
CA GLU A 85 1.31 -18.73 2.43
C GLU A 85 0.94 -19.29 3.81
N ASP A 86 1.08 -18.50 4.87
CA ASP A 86 0.73 -18.85 6.26
C ASP A 86 -0.79 -18.83 6.55
N GLY A 87 -1.64 -18.77 5.52
CA GLY A 87 -3.10 -18.69 5.68
C GLY A 87 -3.62 -17.30 6.06
N GLY A 88 -2.75 -16.29 6.09
CA GLY A 88 -3.10 -14.87 6.26
C GLY A 88 -3.27 -14.12 4.94
N HIS A 89 -3.17 -12.79 5.02
CA HIS A 89 -3.22 -11.90 3.87
C HIS A 89 -2.17 -10.80 3.97
N TRP A 90 -1.61 -10.43 2.82
CA TRP A 90 -0.76 -9.26 2.65
C TRP A 90 -1.57 -8.10 2.08
N LEU A 91 -1.57 -6.99 2.80
CA LEU A 91 -2.07 -5.70 2.34
C LEU A 91 -0.90 -4.88 1.84
N GLU A 92 -0.85 -4.68 0.53
CA GLU A 92 0.21 -3.94 -0.15
C GLU A 92 -0.39 -2.84 -1.02
N HIS A 93 0.46 -1.91 -1.45
CA HIS A 93 0.09 -0.84 -2.39
C HIS A 93 -1.19 -0.08 -2.03
N PHE A 94 -1.46 0.12 -0.73
CA PHE A 94 -2.62 0.89 -0.30
C PHE A 94 -2.35 2.38 -0.46
N TYR A 95 -2.77 2.92 -1.60
CA TYR A 95 -2.59 4.33 -1.94
C TYR A 95 -3.92 4.98 -2.23
N LEU A 96 -4.14 6.14 -1.61
CA LEU A 96 -5.29 7.01 -1.86
C LEU A 96 -4.79 8.38 -2.26
N ALA A 97 -5.36 8.96 -3.31
CA ALA A 97 -5.02 10.30 -3.74
C ALA A 97 -5.19 11.28 -2.57
N PRO A 98 -4.25 12.22 -2.36
CA PRO A 98 -4.25 13.12 -1.18
C PRO A 98 -5.57 13.86 -0.96
N ARG A 99 -6.25 14.25 -2.05
CA ARG A 99 -7.58 14.87 -2.05
C ARG A 99 -8.70 14.04 -1.37
N HIS A 100 -8.52 12.73 -1.25
CA HIS A 100 -9.46 11.80 -0.62
C HIS A 100 -8.97 11.30 0.75
N GLN A 101 -7.77 11.70 1.19
CA GLN A 101 -7.24 11.36 2.51
C GLN A 101 -7.89 12.22 3.61
N GLY A 102 -7.84 11.74 4.87
CA GLY A 102 -8.41 12.47 6.02
C GLY A 102 -9.94 12.49 6.10
N ARG A 103 -10.64 11.91 5.12
CA ARG A 103 -12.12 11.86 5.04
C ARG A 103 -12.73 10.52 5.48
N GLY A 104 -11.94 9.66 6.12
CA GLY A 104 -12.38 8.33 6.55
C GLY A 104 -12.49 7.27 5.45
N LEU A 105 -12.26 7.62 4.18
CA LEU A 105 -12.32 6.68 3.04
C LEU A 105 -11.36 5.49 3.24
N GLY A 106 -10.11 5.76 3.60
CA GLY A 106 -9.13 4.68 3.81
C GLY A 106 -9.51 3.72 4.93
N GLY A 107 -10.07 4.25 6.03
CA GLY A 107 -10.57 3.40 7.11
C GLY A 107 -11.81 2.61 6.72
N ALA A 108 -12.68 3.16 5.88
CA ALA A 108 -13.87 2.45 5.38
C ALA A 108 -13.49 1.29 4.42
N VAL A 109 -12.57 1.55 3.49
CA VAL A 109 -12.03 0.51 2.60
C VAL A 109 -11.35 -0.58 3.41
N LEU A 110 -10.47 -0.19 4.36
CA LEU A 110 -9.75 -1.14 5.20
C LEU A 110 -10.71 -2.01 6.04
N ARG A 111 -11.74 -1.43 6.67
CA ARG A 111 -12.76 -2.21 7.40
C ARG A 111 -13.47 -3.23 6.51
N SER A 112 -13.82 -2.85 5.28
CA SER A 112 -14.47 -3.78 4.36
C SER A 112 -13.57 -4.92 3.91
N LEU A 113 -12.28 -4.66 3.71
CA LEU A 113 -11.30 -5.71 3.40
C LEU A 113 -11.08 -6.63 4.61
N LEU A 114 -10.90 -6.05 5.80
CA LEU A 114 -10.72 -6.81 7.04
C LEU A 114 -11.94 -7.69 7.35
N GLY A 115 -13.17 -7.21 7.10
CA GLY A 115 -14.38 -8.01 7.27
C GLY A 115 -14.57 -9.12 6.22
N ARG A 116 -13.77 -9.14 5.14
CA ARG A 116 -13.68 -10.30 4.25
C ARG A 116 -12.59 -11.28 4.70
N ALA A 117 -11.62 -10.79 5.45
CA ALA A 117 -10.48 -11.51 5.98
C ALA A 117 -10.75 -12.05 7.39
N ASP A 118 -12.00 -12.45 7.67
CA ASP A 118 -12.53 -12.72 9.01
C ASP A 118 -11.77 -13.84 9.78
N ALA A 119 -10.96 -14.65 9.09
CA ALA A 119 -10.23 -15.77 9.68
C ALA A 119 -8.69 -15.71 9.55
N GLY A 120 -8.11 -14.71 8.86
CA GLY A 120 -6.69 -14.65 8.54
C GLY A 120 -5.97 -13.48 9.20
N ALA A 121 -4.72 -13.68 9.62
CA ALA A 121 -3.85 -12.56 10.01
C ALA A 121 -3.60 -11.64 8.79
N VAL A 122 -3.55 -10.33 9.00
CA VAL A 122 -3.29 -9.36 7.92
C VAL A 122 -2.01 -8.60 8.21
N SER A 123 -1.06 -8.65 7.28
CA SER A 123 0.26 -8.03 7.40
C SER A 123 0.45 -6.94 6.35
N LEU A 124 1.16 -5.87 6.70
CA LEU A 124 1.50 -4.76 5.79
C LEU A 124 2.83 -4.11 6.16
N HIS A 125 3.49 -3.51 5.17
CA HIS A 125 4.63 -2.63 5.40
C HIS A 125 4.21 -1.17 5.21
N VAL A 126 4.59 -0.32 6.15
CA VAL A 126 4.34 1.12 6.10
C VAL A 126 5.65 1.87 6.33
N LEU A 127 5.86 2.97 5.60
CA LEU A 127 7.08 3.78 5.76
C LEU A 127 7.15 4.37 7.18
N ARG A 128 8.36 4.35 7.75
CA ARG A 128 8.65 4.91 9.06
C ARG A 128 8.31 6.40 9.10
N GLY A 129 7.51 6.78 10.10
CA GLY A 129 7.03 8.16 10.29
C GLY A 129 5.87 8.56 9.38
N SER A 130 5.32 7.65 8.55
CA SER A 130 4.15 7.94 7.73
C SER A 130 2.88 8.03 8.60
N ALA A 131 1.97 8.94 8.22
CA ALA A 131 0.67 9.13 8.89
C ALA A 131 -0.23 7.88 8.80
N ALA A 132 0.04 6.99 7.83
CA ALA A 132 -0.68 5.74 7.65
C ALA A 132 -0.53 4.78 8.85
N GLN A 133 0.59 4.82 9.59
CA GLN A 133 0.77 4.01 10.80
C GLN A 133 -0.35 4.26 11.83
N ARG A 134 -0.74 5.53 12.03
CA ARG A 134 -1.81 5.89 12.96
C ARG A 134 -3.18 5.40 12.48
N LEU A 135 -3.38 5.29 11.16
CA LEU A 135 -4.58 4.70 10.60
C LEU A 135 -4.61 3.20 10.93
N TYR A 136 -3.56 2.45 10.61
CA TYR A 136 -3.50 1.01 10.84
C TYR A 136 -3.59 0.64 12.33
N ALA A 137 -2.89 1.37 13.20
CA ALA A 137 -2.97 1.17 14.65
C ALA A 137 -4.41 1.27 15.18
N ARG A 138 -5.23 2.19 14.63
CA ARG A 138 -6.65 2.32 15.00
C ARG A 138 -7.53 1.16 14.52
N HIS A 139 -7.05 0.41 13.52
CA HIS A 139 -7.74 -0.75 12.97
C HIS A 139 -7.22 -2.08 13.54
N GLY A 140 -6.43 -2.04 14.62
CA GLY A 140 -5.97 -3.23 15.34
C GLY A 140 -4.67 -3.84 14.80
N PHE A 141 -3.94 -3.12 13.94
CA PHE A 141 -2.60 -3.53 13.56
C PHE A 141 -1.61 -3.14 14.68
N ALA A 142 -0.79 -4.10 15.10
CA ALA A 142 0.34 -3.88 15.99
C ALA A 142 1.62 -3.83 15.16
N VAL A 143 2.62 -3.09 15.65
CA VAL A 143 3.96 -3.10 15.07
C VAL A 143 4.66 -4.40 15.51
N GLU A 144 5.04 -5.23 14.55
CA GLU A 144 5.78 -6.47 14.83
C GLU A 144 7.29 -6.28 14.60
N ASP A 145 7.67 -5.55 13.56
CA ASP A 145 9.06 -5.27 13.24
C ASP A 145 9.25 -3.85 12.70
N GLU A 146 10.34 -3.20 13.09
CA GLU A 146 10.71 -1.86 12.62
C GLU A 146 12.05 -1.90 11.92
N GLY A 147 12.00 -1.91 10.58
CA GLY A 147 13.17 -1.76 9.74
C GLY A 147 13.69 -0.32 9.68
N PRO A 148 14.83 -0.10 9.00
CA PRO A 148 15.45 1.23 8.89
C PRO A 148 14.60 2.23 8.08
N VAL A 149 13.67 1.75 7.26
CA VAL A 149 12.88 2.56 6.31
C VAL A 149 11.38 2.26 6.43
N ASP A 150 11.03 1.01 6.68
CA ASP A 150 9.66 0.52 6.77
C ASP A 150 9.40 -0.22 8.08
N VAL A 151 8.14 -0.24 8.48
CA VAL A 151 7.62 -0.84 9.69
C VAL A 151 6.61 -1.90 9.27
N LEU A 152 6.86 -3.14 9.68
CA LEU A 152 5.93 -4.26 9.54
C LEU A 152 4.87 -4.13 10.62
N MET A 153 3.62 -4.04 10.18
CA MET A 153 2.47 -4.07 11.07
C MET A 153 1.60 -5.29 10.76
N VAL A 154 1.19 -6.01 11.81
CA VAL A 154 0.36 -7.20 11.70
C VAL A 154 -0.88 -7.06 12.56
N ARG A 155 -2.01 -7.45 11.99
CA ARG A 155 -3.26 -7.64 12.71
C ARG A 155 -3.51 -9.14 12.83
N PRO A 156 -3.58 -9.70 14.04
CA PRO A 156 -3.91 -11.11 14.21
C PRO A 156 -5.36 -11.41 13.75
N ALA A 157 -5.63 -12.66 13.37
CA ALA A 157 -6.99 -13.13 13.11
C ALA A 157 -7.86 -12.97 14.37
N ASP A 158 -9.16 -12.73 14.20
CA ASP A 158 -10.14 -12.61 15.30
C ASP A 158 -10.31 -13.99 15.96
N GLY A 159 -9.38 -14.36 16.84
CA GLY A 159 -9.26 -15.70 17.43
C GLY A 159 -7.84 -16.10 17.83
N ALA A 160 -6.81 -15.51 17.21
CA ALA A 160 -5.42 -15.74 17.58
C ALA A 160 -4.94 -14.63 18.52
N ARG A 161 -5.06 -14.84 19.83
CA ARG A 161 -4.21 -14.11 20.79
C ARG A 161 -2.76 -14.39 20.38
N PRO A 162 -1.89 -13.38 20.25
CA PRO A 162 -0.53 -13.60 19.78
C PRO A 162 0.22 -14.44 20.82
N GLU A 163 0.48 -15.70 20.48
CA GLU A 163 1.60 -16.42 21.07
C GLU A 163 2.84 -15.87 20.38
N ALA A 164 3.48 -14.90 21.04
CA ALA A 164 4.74 -14.35 20.62
C ALA A 164 5.76 -15.50 20.46
N ALA A 165 6.26 -15.68 19.23
CA ALA A 165 7.37 -16.56 18.91
C ALA A 165 8.16 -15.97 17.73
N PRO A 166 9.47 -16.23 17.65
CA PRO A 166 10.49 -15.20 17.77
C PRO A 166 10.91 -14.57 16.44
N ALA A 167 11.51 -13.38 16.57
CA ALA A 167 12.16 -12.65 15.52
C ALA A 167 13.22 -13.48 14.75
N THR A 168 13.21 -13.29 13.42
CA THR A 168 14.30 -13.42 12.43
C THR A 168 14.76 -14.82 11.99
N PRO A 169 15.17 -15.01 10.70
CA PRO A 169 15.99 -14.06 9.92
C PRO A 169 15.65 -13.82 8.44
N GLU A 170 16.24 -12.71 7.96
CA GLU A 170 16.67 -12.44 6.57
C GLU A 170 15.60 -12.26 5.46
N THR A 171 15.48 -11.01 5.00
CA THR A 171 15.43 -10.75 3.56
C THR A 171 16.50 -9.73 3.20
N THR A 172 17.49 -10.25 2.50
CA THR A 172 18.57 -9.64 1.76
C THR A 172 18.29 -8.19 1.31
N PRO A 173 19.21 -7.24 1.49
CA PRO A 173 19.12 -5.95 0.81
C PRO A 173 19.27 -6.21 -0.71
N THR A 174 18.18 -6.05 -1.45
CA THR A 174 18.22 -5.97 -2.91
C THR A 174 19.01 -4.72 -3.30
N ALA A 175 20.30 -4.90 -3.50
CA ALA A 175 21.12 -4.02 -4.32
C ALA A 175 20.47 -3.89 -5.70
N PRO A 176 20.41 -2.70 -6.30
CA PRO A 176 20.45 -2.60 -7.74
C PRO A 176 21.93 -2.54 -8.16
N GLU A 177 22.46 -3.68 -8.56
CA GLU A 177 23.62 -3.73 -9.45
C GLU A 177 23.20 -3.21 -10.82
N THR A 178 23.95 -2.23 -11.34
CA THR A 178 24.46 -2.09 -12.72
C THR A 178 24.53 -0.62 -13.13
N ALA A 179 25.73 -0.04 -12.99
CA ALA A 179 26.13 1.11 -13.79
C ALA A 179 26.75 0.58 -15.10
N PRO A 180 26.28 1.02 -16.28
CA PRO A 180 26.99 0.74 -17.52
C PRO A 180 28.10 1.78 -17.68
N THR A 181 29.36 1.35 -17.85
CA THR A 181 30.39 2.22 -18.39
C THR A 181 31.36 1.41 -19.24
N THR A 182 31.04 1.26 -20.52
CA THR A 182 32.03 1.40 -21.59
C THR A 182 31.87 2.80 -22.16
N PRO A 183 32.97 3.51 -22.40
CA PRO A 183 33.62 3.51 -23.72
C PRO A 183 35.15 3.34 -23.57
N GLY A 184 35.92 2.77 -24.50
CA GLY A 184 35.93 3.05 -25.93
C GLY A 184 37.03 4.07 -26.26
N THR A 185 38.17 3.55 -26.76
CA THR A 185 39.12 4.18 -27.73
C THR A 185 40.45 4.80 -27.23
N ALA A 186 41.51 3.96 -27.33
CA ALA A 186 42.82 4.13 -28.07
C ALA A 186 43.77 5.32 -27.76
N PRO A 187 45.00 5.42 -28.35
CA PRO A 187 45.95 4.44 -28.94
C PRO A 187 47.43 4.60 -28.44
N THR A 188 48.35 3.75 -28.96
CA THR A 188 49.81 4.02 -29.18
C THR A 188 50.72 4.08 -27.91
N THR A 189 52.01 3.68 -27.82
CA THR A 189 53.18 3.55 -28.71
C THR A 189 54.26 2.68 -28.01
N ALA A 190 54.96 1.87 -28.82
CA ALA A 190 56.39 1.45 -28.83
C ALA A 190 57.24 1.13 -27.57
N GLN A 191 58.01 0.05 -27.78
CA GLN A 191 59.46 -0.16 -27.57
C GLN A 191 60.04 -0.40 -26.16
N GLY A 192 60.94 -1.41 -26.15
CA GLY A 192 61.87 -1.77 -25.09
C GLY A 192 62.35 -3.20 -25.26
#